data_AF-A0A7U9WVY7-F1
#
_entry.id   AF-A0A7U9WVY7-F1
#
_cell.length_a   1.000
_cell.length_b   1.000
_cell.length_c   1.000
_cell.angle_alpha   90.00
_cell.angle_beta   90.00
_cell.angle_gamma   90.00
#
_symmetry.space_group_name_H-M   'P 1'
#
loop_
_entity.id
_entity.type
_entity.pdbx_description
1 polymer ?
#
loop_
_entity_poly.entity_id
_entity_poly.type
_entity_poly.pdbx_seq_one_letter_code
_entity_poly.pdbx_strand_id
1 'polypeptide(L)'
;MARPKGENTLRKHFKLTEETAKLLAECSKAENMNESEYIRYLLLNQSEHPRSKELELEIMRLRNEINKIGLNINQIVKNSNSHIYNEDDKIKLNVRMSELNDLLKRYISIIDVYSRI
;
A
#
# COMPACT_ATOMS: atom_id res chain seq x y z
N MET A 1 4.60 16.77 -57.36
CA MET A 1 6.03 16.97 -57.03
C MET A 1 6.65 15.62 -56.73
N ALA A 2 7.80 15.29 -57.34
CA ALA A 2 8.47 14.00 -57.11
C ALA A 2 9.10 13.97 -55.71
N ARG A 3 8.81 12.92 -54.94
CA ARG A 3 9.35 12.71 -53.59
C ARG A 3 10.88 12.56 -53.67
N PRO A 4 11.68 13.26 -52.87
CA PRO A 4 13.13 13.12 -52.88
C PRO A 4 13.51 11.66 -52.58
N LYS A 5 14.34 11.08 -53.46
CA LYS A 5 14.87 9.72 -53.32
C LYS A 5 15.88 9.72 -52.17
N GLY A 6 15.53 9.14 -51.02
CA GLY A 6 16.52 8.84 -49.98
C GLY A 6 15.97 8.61 -48.57
N GLU A 7 14.89 9.27 -48.17
CA GLU A 7 14.40 9.20 -46.78
C GLU A 7 13.20 8.26 -46.61
N ASN A 8 13.23 7.43 -45.56
CA ASN A 8 12.18 6.47 -45.17
C ASN A 8 11.92 5.34 -46.21
N THR A 9 12.98 4.69 -46.67
CA THR A 9 12.92 3.64 -47.71
C THR A 9 12.59 2.24 -47.18
N LEU A 10 12.76 1.99 -45.89
CA LEU A 10 12.49 0.69 -45.27
C LEU A 10 11.00 0.54 -44.94
N ARG A 11 10.40 -0.60 -45.30
CA ARG A 11 9.01 -0.93 -44.98
C ARG A 11 8.94 -1.97 -43.87
N LYS A 12 8.07 -1.73 -42.89
CA LYS A 12 7.75 -2.67 -41.80
C LYS A 12 6.24 -2.89 -41.79
N HIS A 13 5.83 -4.16 -41.78
CA HIS A 13 4.42 -4.53 -41.68
C HIS A 13 4.11 -4.94 -40.24
N PHE A 14 3.02 -4.41 -39.68
CA PHE A 14 2.56 -4.72 -38.34
C PHE A 14 1.15 -5.29 -38.42
N LYS A 15 0.85 -6.24 -37.53
CA LYS A 15 -0.53 -6.70 -37.34
C LYS A 15 -1.19 -5.79 -36.31
N LEU A 16 -2.36 -5.27 -36.64
CA LEU A 16 -3.18 -4.44 -35.76
C LEU A 16 -4.56 -5.09 -35.62
N THR A 17 -5.16 -4.89 -34.46
CA THR A 17 -6.61 -5.12 -34.30
C THR A 17 -7.38 -3.96 -34.92
N GLU A 18 -8.65 -4.16 -35.23
CA GLU A 18 -9.51 -3.13 -35.82
C GLU A 18 -9.58 -1.86 -34.95
N GLU A 19 -9.72 -2.04 -33.63
CA GLU A 19 -9.70 -0.94 -32.66
C GLU A 19 -8.39 -0.15 -32.71
N THR A 20 -7.24 -0.83 -32.69
CA THR A 20 -5.93 -0.17 -32.73
C THR A 20 -5.65 0.52 -34.06
N ALA A 21 -6.17 -0.02 -35.18
CA ALA A 21 -6.05 0.62 -36.48
C ALA A 21 -6.90 1.89 -36.58
N LYS A 22 -8.13 1.84 -36.04
CA LYS A 22 -9.01 3.01 -35.95
C LYS A 22 -8.39 4.11 -35.08
N LEU A 23 -7.86 3.74 -33.91
CA LEU A 23 -7.18 4.68 -33.02
C LEU A 23 -5.98 5.34 -33.71
N LEU A 24 -5.16 4.56 -34.41
CA LEU A 24 -4.01 5.09 -35.17
C LEU A 24 -4.45 6.14 -36.20
N ALA A 25 -5.52 5.84 -36.94
CA ALA A 25 -6.07 6.75 -37.95
C ALA A 25 -6.67 8.02 -37.33
N GLU A 26 -7.34 7.91 -36.18
CA GLU A 26 -7.91 9.06 -35.46
C GLU A 26 -6.80 9.97 -34.91
N CYS A 27 -5.80 9.39 -34.23
CA CYS A 27 -4.69 10.14 -33.67
C CYS A 27 -3.84 10.81 -34.75
N SER A 28 -3.52 10.11 -35.85
CA SER A 28 -2.74 10.72 -36.92
C SER A 28 -3.47 11.91 -37.56
N LYS A 29 -4.79 11.78 -37.76
CA LYS A 29 -5.62 12.88 -38.29
C LYS A 29 -5.69 14.06 -37.32
N ALA A 30 -5.83 13.81 -36.02
CA ALA A 30 -5.86 14.87 -35.01
C ALA A 30 -4.57 15.73 -35.05
N GLU A 31 -3.42 15.08 -35.27
CA GLU A 31 -2.11 15.74 -35.40
C GLU A 31 -1.82 16.25 -36.83
N ASN A 32 -2.77 16.17 -37.77
CA ASN A 32 -2.60 16.53 -39.18
C ASN A 32 -1.44 15.79 -39.88
N MET A 33 -1.19 14.55 -39.50
CA MET A 33 -0.14 13.68 -40.06
C MET A 33 -0.74 12.44 -40.73
N ASN A 34 -0.03 11.85 -41.69
CA ASN A 34 -0.35 10.48 -42.10
C ASN A 34 0.13 9.47 -41.06
N GLU A 35 -0.44 8.27 -41.03
CA GLU A 35 -0.12 7.25 -40.03
C GLU A 35 1.39 6.90 -39.98
N SER A 36 2.08 6.91 -41.12
CA SER A 36 3.52 6.65 -41.18
C SER A 36 4.37 7.80 -40.64
N GLU A 37 3.92 9.05 -40.79
CA GLU A 37 4.50 10.23 -40.14
C GLU A 37 4.25 10.19 -38.65
N TYR A 38 3.02 9.88 -38.25
CA TYR A 38 2.63 9.81 -36.85
C TYR A 38 3.39 8.71 -36.07
N ILE A 39 3.55 7.51 -36.64
CA ILE A 39 4.37 6.45 -36.02
C ILE A 39 5.83 6.90 -35.88
N ARG A 40 6.40 7.55 -36.90
CA ARG A 40 7.78 8.06 -36.82
C ARG A 40 7.90 9.19 -35.81
N TYR A 41 6.92 10.08 -35.75
CA TYR A 41 6.79 11.12 -34.74
C TYR A 41 6.79 10.50 -33.34
N LEU A 42 5.97 9.47 -33.09
CA LEU A 42 5.95 8.78 -31.81
C LEU A 42 7.29 8.10 -31.46
N LEU A 43 7.96 7.49 -32.44
CA LEU A 43 9.26 6.83 -32.25
C LEU A 43 10.40 7.82 -31.99
N LEU A 44 10.38 8.98 -32.67
CA LEU A 44 11.40 10.02 -32.55
C LEU A 44 11.17 10.93 -31.34
N ASN A 45 9.91 11.20 -31.01
CA ASN A 45 9.52 11.94 -29.81
C ASN A 45 9.35 11.05 -28.58
N GLN A 46 9.73 9.77 -28.69
CA GLN A 46 9.81 8.84 -27.55
C GLN A 46 11.03 9.08 -26.64
N SER A 47 11.69 10.23 -26.77
CA SER A 47 12.58 10.74 -25.73
C SER A 47 12.00 12.03 -25.17
N GLU A 48 11.22 11.93 -24.09
CA GLU A 48 11.03 12.94 -23.03
C GLU A 48 10.06 12.45 -21.93
N HIS A 49 10.24 11.23 -21.39
CA HIS A 49 9.96 10.99 -19.96
C HIS A 49 10.59 9.69 -19.40
N PRO A 50 11.91 9.65 -19.16
CA PRO A 50 12.46 8.77 -18.13
C PRO A 50 11.79 9.01 -16.76
N ARG A 51 11.30 10.24 -16.55
CA ARG A 51 10.54 10.68 -15.38
C ARG A 51 9.25 9.88 -15.15
N SER A 52 8.55 9.36 -16.17
CA SER A 52 7.35 8.55 -15.93
C SER A 52 7.68 7.20 -15.33
N LYS A 53 8.79 6.58 -15.74
CA LYS A 53 9.26 5.30 -15.21
C LYS A 53 9.86 5.45 -13.81
N GLU A 54 10.62 6.51 -13.58
CA GLU A 54 11.12 6.86 -12.24
C GLU A 54 9.97 7.22 -11.30
N LEU A 55 8.99 8.00 -11.75
CA LEU A 55 7.78 8.32 -11.01
C LEU A 55 6.93 7.09 -10.73
N GLU A 56 6.77 6.18 -11.69
CA GLU A 56 6.09 4.89 -11.50
C GLU A 56 6.79 4.03 -10.45
N LEU A 57 8.13 3.97 -10.49
CA LEU A 57 8.93 3.27 -9.47
C LEU A 57 8.81 3.92 -8.10
N GLU A 58 8.78 5.24 -8.03
CA GLU A 58 8.62 6.00 -6.80
C GLU A 58 7.22 5.85 -6.21
N ILE A 59 6.17 5.84 -7.05
CA ILE A 59 4.79 5.51 -6.66
C ILE A 59 4.70 4.06 -6.16
N MET A 60 5.37 3.11 -6.81
CA MET A 60 5.41 1.71 -6.34
C MET A 60 6.11 1.59 -4.97
N ARG A 61 7.22 2.32 -4.76
CA ARG A 61 7.91 2.37 -3.47
C ARG A 61 7.00 2.97 -2.39
N LEU A 62 6.37 4.11 -2.68
CA LEU A 62 5.45 4.77 -1.77
C LEU A 62 4.26 3.86 -1.41
N ARG A 63 3.67 3.18 -2.40
CA ARG A 63 2.61 2.18 -2.17
C ARG A 63 3.07 1.06 -1.22
N ASN A 64 4.28 0.55 -1.41
CA ASN A 64 4.83 -0.50 -0.57
C ASN A 64 5.10 -0.01 0.87
N GLU A 65 5.54 1.24 1.04
CA GLU A 65 5.70 1.85 2.36
C GLU A 65 4.37 2.05 3.07
N ILE A 66 3.36 2.57 2.37
CA ILE A 66 1.99 2.69 2.90
C ILE A 66 1.45 1.32 3.33
N ASN A 67 1.68 0.28 2.53
CA ASN A 67 1.28 -1.10 2.90
C ASN A 67 1.98 -1.57 4.19
N LYS A 68 3.29 -1.30 4.34
CA LYS A 68 4.03 -1.64 5.58
C LYS A 68 3.50 -0.87 6.78
N ILE A 69 3.19 0.42 6.63
CA ILE A 69 2.57 1.23 7.69
C ILE A 69 1.21 0.65 8.07
N GLY A 70 0.37 0.31 7.09
CA GLY A 70 -0.93 -0.33 7.32
C GLY A 70 -0.80 -1.66 8.05
N LEU A 71 0.20 -2.49 7.72
CA LEU A 71 0.50 -3.72 8.45
C LEU A 71 0.92 -3.46 9.90
N ASN A 72 1.78 -2.46 10.14
CA ASN A 72 2.20 -2.08 11.49
C ASN A 72 1.02 -1.54 12.32
N ILE A 73 0.16 -0.70 11.73
CA ILE A 73 -1.07 -0.22 12.38
C ILE A 73 -1.98 -1.40 12.71
N ASN A 74 -2.20 -2.33 11.78
CA ASN A 74 -2.99 -3.53 12.03
C ASN A 74 -2.39 -4.39 13.14
N GLN A 75 -1.06 -4.49 13.24
CA GLN A 75 -0.40 -5.18 14.34
C GLN A 75 -0.58 -4.43 15.67
N ILE A 76 -0.46 -3.10 15.70
CA ILE A 76 -0.71 -2.30 16.90
C ILE A 76 -2.15 -2.43 17.36
N VAL A 77 -3.12 -2.36 16.44
CA VAL A 77 -4.55 -2.55 16.74
C VAL A 77 -4.80 -3.96 17.21
N LYS A 78 -4.24 -4.98 16.55
CA LYS A 78 -4.33 -6.38 17.01
C LYS A 78 -3.71 -6.56 18.39
N ASN A 79 -2.57 -5.94 18.67
CA ASN A 79 -1.89 -6.01 19.98
C ASN A 79 -2.66 -5.27 21.08
N SER A 80 -3.24 -4.12 20.75
CA SER A 80 -4.11 -3.34 21.64
C SER A 80 -5.39 -4.11 21.97
N ASN A 81 -6.00 -4.71 20.94
CA ASN A 81 -7.21 -5.51 21.05
C ASN A 81 -6.94 -6.92 21.60
N SER A 82 -5.70 -7.42 21.52
CA SER A 82 -5.30 -8.71 22.09
C SER A 82 -4.99 -8.63 23.59
N HIS A 83 -5.12 -7.45 24.19
CA HIS A 83 -5.20 -7.24 25.64
C HIS A 83 -4.11 -7.94 26.47
N ILE A 84 -3.20 -7.11 27.01
CA ILE A 84 -2.56 -7.31 28.33
C ILE A 84 -3.62 -7.25 29.47
N TYR A 85 -4.88 -7.61 29.21
CA TYR A 85 -6.02 -7.53 30.13
C TYR A 85 -7.05 -8.61 29.77
N ASN A 86 -6.80 -9.83 30.23
CA ASN A 86 -7.79 -10.89 30.18
C ASN A 86 -8.81 -10.65 31.33
N GLU A 87 -10.11 -10.65 31.03
CA GLU A 87 -11.15 -10.58 32.07
C GLU A 87 -11.02 -11.75 33.08
N ASP A 88 -10.52 -12.91 32.66
CA ASP A 88 -10.23 -14.01 33.58
C ASP A 88 -9.10 -13.67 34.56
N ASP A 89 -8.10 -12.89 34.12
CA ASP A 89 -6.99 -12.47 34.99
C ASP A 89 -7.46 -11.42 36.00
N LYS A 90 -8.43 -10.57 35.61
CA LYS A 90 -9.10 -9.65 36.53
C LYS A 90 -9.96 -10.37 37.56
N ILE A 91 -10.71 -11.40 37.14
CA ILE A 91 -11.47 -12.26 38.07
C ILE A 91 -10.52 -12.95 39.05
N LYS A 92 -9.43 -13.56 38.57
CA LYS A 92 -8.42 -14.22 39.42
C LYS A 92 -7.73 -13.24 40.37
N LEU A 93 -7.41 -12.03 39.91
CA LEU A 93 -6.81 -11.00 40.76
C LEU A 93 -7.76 -10.56 41.87
N ASN A 94 -9.04 -10.33 41.55
CA ASN A 94 -10.05 -9.97 42.55
C ASN A 94 -10.25 -11.07 43.60
N VAL A 95 -10.28 -12.34 43.19
CA VAL A 95 -10.36 -13.48 44.12
C VAL A 95 -9.15 -13.49 45.06
N ARG A 96 -7.93 -13.40 44.53
CA ARG A 96 -6.70 -13.37 45.33
C ARG A 96 -6.64 -12.19 46.30
N MET A 97 -7.10 -11.01 45.88
CA MET A 97 -7.17 -9.82 46.74
C MET A 97 -8.22 -9.99 47.86
N SER A 98 -9.33 -10.67 47.59
CA SER A 98 -10.34 -11.00 48.61
C SER A 98 -9.76 -11.96 49.66
N GLU A 99 -9.11 -13.04 49.24
CA GLU A 99 -8.47 -14.02 50.14
C GLU A 99 -7.42 -13.35 51.05
N LEU A 100 -6.60 -12.46 50.48
CA LEU A 100 -5.58 -11.74 51.23
C LEU A 100 -6.20 -10.79 52.28
N ASN A 101 -7.30 -10.10 51.95
CA ASN A 101 -8.02 -9.25 52.89
C ASN A 101 -8.61 -10.06 54.06
N ASP A 102 -9.14 -11.25 53.80
CA ASP A 102 -9.71 -12.10 54.85
C ASP A 102 -8.62 -12.62 55.79
N LEU A 103 -7.46 -12.99 55.25
CA LEU A 103 -6.28 -13.35 56.05
C LEU A 103 -5.78 -12.19 56.91
N LEU A 104 -5.71 -10.98 56.36
CA LEU A 104 -5.32 -9.78 57.11
C LEU A 104 -6.30 -9.45 58.23
N LYS A 105 -7.62 -9.51 57.97
CA LYS A 105 -8.63 -9.32 59.01
C LYS A 105 -8.50 -10.35 60.13
N ARG A 106 -8.24 -11.61 59.80
CA ARG A 106 -8.01 -12.67 60.79
C ARG A 106 -6.77 -12.39 61.62
N TYR A 107 -5.68 -11.96 60.98
CA TYR A 107 -4.44 -11.59 61.67
C TYR A 107 -4.63 -10.40 62.62
N ILE A 108 -5.31 -9.35 62.17
CA ILE A 108 -5.67 -8.18 63.01
C ILE A 108 -6.53 -8.62 64.20
N SER A 109 -7.56 -9.44 63.97
CA SER A 109 -8.40 -9.98 65.04
C SER A 109 -7.60 -10.75 66.09
N ILE A 110 -6.63 -11.56 65.65
CA ILE A 110 -5.72 -12.27 66.56
C ILE A 110 -4.90 -11.26 67.39
N ILE A 111 -4.30 -10.25 66.75
CA ILE A 111 -3.53 -9.20 67.45
C ILE A 111 -4.42 -8.44 68.46
N ASP A 112 -5.63 -8.07 68.07
CA ASP A 112 -6.56 -7.33 68.94
C ASP A 112 -6.97 -8.15 70.17
N VAL A 113 -7.15 -9.47 70.03
CA VAL A 113 -7.40 -10.37 71.16
C VAL A 113 -6.19 -10.40 72.11
N TYR A 114 -4.98 -10.50 71.58
CA TYR A 114 -3.75 -10.51 72.39
C TYR A 114 -3.41 -9.13 72.99
N SER A 115 -3.86 -8.03 72.38
CA SER A 115 -3.61 -6.65 72.85
C SER A 115 -4.63 -6.17 73.90
N ARG A 116 -5.70 -6.96 74.17
CA ARG A 116 -6.73 -6.68 75.18
C ARG A 116 -6.55 -7.50 76.47
N ILE A 117 -5.48 -8.30 76.57
CA ILE A 117 -5.03 -9.01 77.78
C ILE A 117 -3.87 -8.22 78.37
#